data_AF-A0AA91TVU4-F1
#
_entry.id   AF-A0AA91TVU4-F1
#
_cell.length_a   1.000
_cell.length_b   1.000
_cell.length_c   1.000
_cell.angle_alpha   90.00
_cell.angle_beta   90.00
_cell.angle_gamma   90.00
#
_symmetry.space_group_name_H-M   'P 1'
#
loop_
_entity.id
_entity.type
_entity.pdbx_description
1 polymer ?
#
loop_
_entity_poly.entity_id
_entity_poly.type
_entity_poly.pdbx_seq_one_letter_code
_entity_poly.pdbx_strand_id
1 'polypeptide(L)'
;MKMTLWITIGIIVLLSFMIGMGIYMFKKEINKEDPDYIFHFIKENAKSERVALSINYNKQKWVKVNQNKQLPLASTVKIIIAMEYARQAAEGKIDPLQEVSLEELNSFYIPKTDGGAHEAWIANLNDGKETDKVHLSEVAKGMIAYSSNANTEYLIHVLGLENINTSLESLGISNHEPLYPIVSALFIPTQLMKEQNITKQEMLEVMKSMDISEYRKRAMDIHNKWLNHPPAAEEKKQIVNTLDMDVQRIWSNRLPRSTSEDYVYIMEKLNNKTYFDENIYKYLDPVMEQLMENPNNRKWLVHAGQKGGSTAFIITTAMYATDKDGNQTELAFFANDLTSFEQTKLSRNLNGFKLKFLKDAEFRALIQKELSALESRIP
;
A
#
# COMPACT_ATOMS: atom_id res chain seq x y z
N MET A 1 20.90 -56.18 5.44
CA MET A 1 21.17 -54.90 6.13
C MET A 1 21.80 -53.85 5.21
N LYS A 2 22.91 -54.13 4.51
CA LYS A 2 23.54 -53.17 3.58
C LYS A 2 22.67 -52.82 2.36
N MET A 3 22.01 -53.81 1.75
CA MET A 3 21.17 -53.58 0.56
C MET A 3 19.94 -52.71 0.87
N THR A 4 19.27 -52.95 2.00
CA THR A 4 18.15 -52.15 2.48
C THR A 4 18.57 -50.71 2.77
N LEU A 5 19.76 -50.48 3.33
CA LEU A 5 20.31 -49.14 3.58
C LEU A 5 20.53 -48.36 2.26
N TRP A 6 21.10 -49.00 1.23
CA TRP A 6 21.31 -48.37 -0.07
C TRP A 6 20.00 -48.03 -0.80
N ILE A 7 18.98 -48.88 -0.67
CA ILE A 7 17.64 -48.61 -1.22
C ILE A 7 17.03 -47.39 -0.52
N THR A 8 17.11 -47.31 0.81
CA THR A 8 16.60 -46.17 1.58
C THR A 8 17.31 -44.86 1.20
N ILE A 9 18.64 -44.88 1.06
CA ILE A 9 19.42 -43.71 0.63
C ILE A 9 19.00 -43.29 -0.79
N GLY A 10 18.84 -44.23 -1.72
CA GLY A 10 18.38 -43.96 -3.07
C GLY A 10 17.00 -43.29 -3.12
N ILE A 11 16.06 -43.75 -2.28
CA ILE A 11 14.71 -43.16 -2.17
C ILE A 11 14.79 -41.73 -1.63
N ILE A 12 15.61 -41.47 -0.60
CA ILE A 12 15.76 -40.14 0.00
C ILE A 12 16.37 -39.15 -1.01
N VAL A 13 17.38 -39.57 -1.76
CA VAL A 13 18.00 -38.74 -2.81
C VAL A 13 16.99 -38.42 -3.91
N LEU A 14 16.21 -39.40 -4.36
CA LEU A 14 15.19 -39.22 -5.39
C LEU A 14 14.05 -38.30 -4.92
N LEU A 15 13.57 -38.45 -3.68
CA LEU A 15 12.60 -37.53 -3.07
C LEU A 15 13.15 -36.11 -2.96
N SER A 16 14.40 -35.96 -2.52
CA SER A 16 15.06 -34.65 -2.39
C SER A 16 15.24 -33.97 -3.75
N PHE A 17 15.57 -34.74 -4.79
CA PHE A 17 15.66 -34.26 -6.16
C PHE A 17 14.30 -33.84 -6.72
N MET A 18 13.24 -34.64 -6.52
CA MET A 18 11.88 -34.28 -6.94
C MET A 18 11.38 -33.02 -6.21
N ILE A 19 11.65 -32.89 -4.91
CA ILE A 19 11.32 -31.69 -4.13
C ILE A 19 12.12 -30.49 -4.66
N GLY A 20 13.42 -30.64 -4.91
CA GLY A 20 14.27 -29.58 -5.46
C GLY A 20 13.84 -29.14 -6.86
N MET A 21 13.48 -30.08 -7.73
CA MET A 21 12.94 -29.83 -9.07
C MET A 21 11.57 -29.16 -9.00
N GLY A 22 10.70 -29.58 -8.07
CA GLY A 22 9.42 -28.93 -7.78
C GLY A 22 9.59 -27.49 -7.31
N ILE A 23 10.51 -27.23 -6.37
CA ILE A 23 10.85 -25.88 -5.90
C ILE A 23 11.41 -25.03 -7.04
N TYR A 24 12.28 -25.58 -7.88
CA TYR A 24 12.84 -24.88 -9.02
C TYR A 24 11.77 -24.51 -10.06
N MET A 25 10.91 -25.46 -10.43
CA MET A 25 9.79 -25.21 -11.36
C MET A 25 8.80 -24.19 -10.78
N PHE A 26 8.48 -24.29 -9.49
CA PHE A 26 7.63 -23.33 -8.78
C PHE A 26 8.25 -21.93 -8.79
N LYS A 27 9.55 -21.80 -8.47
CA LYS A 27 10.27 -20.52 -8.57
C LYS A 27 10.24 -19.97 -9.99
N LYS A 28 10.50 -20.80 -11.01
CA LYS A 28 10.48 -20.40 -12.42
C LYS A 28 9.11 -19.88 -12.84
N GLU A 29 8.04 -20.57 -12.46
CA GLU A 29 6.67 -20.21 -12.82
C GLU A 29 6.20 -18.92 -12.12
N ILE A 30 6.58 -18.75 -10.85
CA ILE A 30 6.28 -17.51 -10.12
C ILE A 30 7.11 -16.35 -10.68
N ASN A 31 8.35 -16.59 -11.09
CA ASN A 31 9.27 -15.56 -11.61
C ASN A 31 8.92 -15.09 -13.05
N LYS A 32 8.04 -15.79 -13.75
CA LYS A 32 7.60 -15.38 -15.09
C LYS A 32 6.61 -14.21 -15.00
N GLU A 33 6.95 -13.11 -15.67
CA GLU A 33 6.03 -11.99 -15.89
C GLU A 33 4.94 -12.42 -16.87
N ASP A 34 3.70 -12.19 -16.46
CA ASP A 34 2.45 -12.52 -17.13
C ASP A 34 1.42 -11.44 -16.74
N PRO A 35 1.37 -10.31 -17.46
CA PRO A 35 0.42 -9.23 -17.21
C PRO A 35 -1.04 -9.68 -17.22
N ASP A 36 -1.35 -10.75 -17.96
CA ASP A 36 -2.72 -11.28 -18.10
C ASP A 36 -3.17 -12.01 -16.83
N TYR A 37 -2.23 -12.40 -15.95
CA TYR A 37 -2.55 -12.96 -14.63
C TYR A 37 -3.47 -12.05 -13.81
N ILE A 38 -3.25 -10.73 -13.83
CA ILE A 38 -4.11 -9.79 -13.08
C ILE A 38 -5.56 -9.85 -13.60
N PHE A 39 -5.72 -9.86 -14.91
CA PHE A 39 -7.02 -9.97 -15.57
C PHE A 39 -7.72 -11.30 -15.22
N HIS A 40 -7.01 -12.42 -15.28
CA HIS A 40 -7.54 -13.74 -14.90
C HIS A 40 -7.91 -13.80 -13.42
N PHE A 41 -7.04 -13.30 -12.54
CA PHE A 41 -7.27 -13.25 -11.11
C PHE A 41 -8.57 -12.47 -10.78
N ILE A 42 -8.79 -11.32 -11.42
CA ILE A 42 -10.02 -10.53 -11.24
C ILE A 42 -11.25 -11.35 -11.67
N LYS A 43 -11.20 -11.98 -12.85
CA LYS A 43 -12.34 -12.78 -13.35
C LYS A 43 -12.69 -13.94 -12.43
N GLU A 44 -11.69 -14.65 -11.93
CA GLU A 44 -11.86 -15.80 -11.04
C GLU A 44 -12.39 -15.40 -9.66
N ASN A 45 -12.09 -14.18 -9.22
CA ASN A 45 -12.36 -13.73 -7.85
C ASN A 45 -13.43 -12.65 -7.73
N ALA A 46 -14.01 -12.18 -8.83
CA ALA A 46 -15.06 -11.17 -8.81
C ALA A 46 -16.24 -11.58 -7.90
N LYS A 47 -16.62 -12.86 -7.90
CA LYS A 47 -17.73 -13.37 -7.08
C LYS A 47 -17.46 -13.44 -5.58
N SER A 48 -16.20 -13.54 -5.16
CA SER A 48 -15.86 -13.59 -3.73
C SER A 48 -15.76 -12.21 -3.10
N GLU A 49 -15.89 -11.15 -3.92
CA GLU A 49 -15.80 -9.74 -3.51
C GLU A 49 -14.49 -9.37 -2.78
N ARG A 50 -13.47 -10.24 -2.81
CA ARG A 50 -12.13 -9.96 -2.28
C ARG A 50 -11.26 -9.15 -3.23
N VAL A 51 -11.78 -8.82 -4.41
CA VAL A 51 -11.13 -8.03 -5.44
C VAL A 51 -12.07 -6.94 -5.93
N ALA A 52 -11.54 -5.74 -6.15
CA ALA A 52 -12.23 -4.62 -6.75
C ALA A 52 -11.33 -3.95 -7.82
N LEU A 53 -11.92 -3.54 -8.92
CA LEU A 53 -11.25 -2.80 -10.00
C LEU A 53 -12.18 -1.70 -10.52
N SER A 54 -11.66 -0.49 -10.57
CA SER A 54 -12.25 0.63 -11.30
C SER A 54 -11.22 1.19 -12.26
N ILE A 55 -11.63 1.46 -13.49
CA ILE A 55 -10.79 2.13 -14.50
C ILE A 55 -11.63 3.20 -15.18
N ASN A 56 -11.12 4.42 -15.25
CA ASN A 56 -11.58 5.44 -16.18
C ASN A 56 -10.55 5.57 -17.32
N TYR A 57 -11.05 5.72 -18.55
CA TYR A 57 -10.23 5.98 -19.73
C TYR A 57 -10.90 7.10 -20.54
N ASN A 58 -10.17 8.19 -20.80
CA ASN A 58 -10.68 9.36 -21.50
C ASN A 58 -12.03 9.85 -20.96
N LYS A 59 -12.12 10.00 -19.63
CA LYS A 59 -13.32 10.42 -18.88
C LYS A 59 -14.51 9.46 -18.93
N GLN A 60 -14.35 8.29 -19.53
CA GLN A 60 -15.37 7.25 -19.55
C GLN A 60 -15.09 6.21 -18.46
N LYS A 61 -16.11 5.83 -17.70
CA LYS A 61 -16.03 4.68 -16.78
C LYS A 61 -15.85 3.41 -17.61
N TRP A 62 -14.62 2.92 -17.71
CA TRP A 62 -14.19 1.89 -18.65
C TRP A 62 -14.41 0.48 -18.14
N VAL A 63 -13.99 0.21 -16.90
CA VAL A 63 -14.16 -1.09 -16.21
C VAL A 63 -14.61 -0.84 -14.79
N LYS A 64 -15.52 -1.70 -14.32
CA LYS A 64 -16.04 -1.71 -12.96
C LYS A 64 -16.23 -3.15 -12.50
N VAL A 65 -15.58 -3.52 -11.42
CA VAL A 65 -15.71 -4.82 -10.77
C VAL A 65 -15.72 -4.57 -9.28
N ASN A 66 -16.83 -4.90 -8.59
CA ASN A 66 -17.02 -4.69 -7.16
C ASN A 66 -16.63 -3.26 -6.70
N GLN A 67 -16.91 -2.27 -7.54
CA GLN A 67 -16.31 -0.94 -7.39
C GLN A 67 -16.69 -0.22 -6.09
N ASN A 68 -17.81 -0.62 -5.46
CA ASN A 68 -18.33 -0.08 -4.20
C ASN A 68 -17.90 -0.90 -2.98
N LYS A 69 -17.15 -2.00 -3.17
CA LYS A 69 -16.73 -2.86 -2.07
C LYS A 69 -15.60 -2.18 -1.29
N GLN A 70 -15.80 -2.03 0.01
CA GLN A 70 -14.76 -1.53 0.90
C GLN A 70 -13.72 -2.61 1.18
N LEU A 71 -12.49 -2.38 0.72
CA LEU A 71 -11.34 -3.26 0.94
C LEU A 71 -10.20 -2.51 1.64
N PRO A 72 -9.37 -3.19 2.45
CA PRO A 72 -8.23 -2.57 3.12
C PRO A 72 -7.23 -1.95 2.12
N LEU A 73 -6.80 -0.73 2.40
CA LEU A 73 -6.00 0.08 1.48
C LEU A 73 -4.49 -0.15 1.62
N ALA A 74 -4.05 -0.68 2.76
CA ALA A 74 -2.64 -0.66 3.13
C ALA A 74 -2.00 0.72 2.88
N SER A 75 -0.81 0.78 2.29
CA SER A 75 -0.11 2.05 2.03
C SER A 75 -0.73 2.92 0.91
N THR A 76 -1.78 2.47 0.22
CA THR A 76 -2.50 3.32 -0.74
C THR A 76 -3.24 4.47 -0.04
N VAL A 77 -3.51 4.32 1.26
CA VAL A 77 -4.06 5.38 2.13
C VAL A 77 -3.19 6.66 2.18
N LYS A 78 -1.88 6.53 1.91
CA LYS A 78 -0.92 7.63 1.98
C LYS A 78 -1.15 8.72 0.93
N ILE A 79 -1.95 8.43 -0.11
CA ILE A 79 -2.43 9.45 -1.06
C ILE A 79 -3.17 10.57 -0.33
N ILE A 80 -4.02 10.24 0.64
CA ILE A 80 -4.79 11.23 1.40
C ILE A 80 -3.87 12.13 2.21
N ILE A 81 -2.81 11.56 2.80
CA ILE A 81 -1.80 12.29 3.56
C ILE A 81 -1.00 13.22 2.65
N ALA A 82 -0.63 12.77 1.44
CA ALA A 82 0.06 13.61 0.45
C ALA A 82 -0.79 14.80 -0.01
N MET A 83 -2.10 14.60 -0.18
CA MET A 83 -3.04 15.67 -0.52
C MET A 83 -3.14 16.70 0.60
N GLU A 84 -3.23 16.26 1.85
CA GLU A 84 -3.27 17.15 3.01
C GLU A 84 -1.96 17.92 3.20
N TYR A 85 -0.81 17.25 3.02
CA TYR A 85 0.49 17.90 3.00
C TYR A 85 0.55 19.04 1.97
N ALA A 86 0.14 18.75 0.73
CA ALA A 86 0.18 19.74 -0.34
C ALA A 86 -0.76 20.93 -0.08
N ARG A 87 -1.94 20.65 0.49
CA ARG A 87 -2.92 21.68 0.89
C ARG A 87 -2.33 22.60 1.97
N GLN A 88 -1.79 22.05 3.05
CA GLN A 88 -1.21 22.86 4.13
C GLN A 88 0.03 23.63 3.68
N ALA A 89 0.86 23.04 2.82
CA ALA A 89 2.02 23.72 2.24
C ALA A 89 1.60 24.93 1.38
N ALA A 90 0.59 24.75 0.52
CA ALA A 90 0.04 25.83 -0.30
C ALA A 90 -0.62 26.94 0.53
N GLU A 91 -1.23 26.60 1.66
CA GLU A 91 -1.82 27.55 2.60
C GLU A 91 -0.77 28.23 3.52
N GLY A 92 0.51 27.84 3.44
CA GLY A 92 1.57 28.34 4.32
C GLY A 92 1.43 27.91 5.79
N LYS A 93 0.64 26.87 6.07
CA LYS A 93 0.47 26.31 7.43
C LYS A 93 1.66 25.45 7.87
N ILE A 94 2.35 24.85 6.91
CA ILE A 94 3.61 24.13 7.11
C ILE A 94 4.66 24.70 6.15
N ASP A 95 5.93 24.59 6.53
CA ASP A 95 7.05 24.93 5.66
C ASP A 95 7.65 23.66 5.04
N PRO A 96 7.53 23.45 3.71
CA PRO A 96 8.15 22.32 3.01
C PRO A 96 9.67 22.25 3.12
N LEU A 97 10.33 23.35 3.46
CA LEU A 97 11.78 23.46 3.68
C LEU A 97 12.18 23.32 5.15
N GLN A 98 11.22 23.16 6.06
CA GLN A 98 11.52 22.87 7.46
C GLN A 98 12.42 21.63 7.54
N GLU A 99 13.57 21.78 8.21
CA GLU A 99 14.45 20.65 8.50
C GLU A 99 13.83 19.74 9.56
N VAL A 100 13.84 18.44 9.29
CA VAL A 100 13.39 17.36 10.18
C VAL A 100 14.57 16.42 10.39
N SER A 101 14.85 16.05 11.64
CA SER A 101 15.95 15.13 11.93
C SER A 101 15.56 13.68 11.60
N LEU A 102 16.53 12.88 11.14
CA LEU A 102 16.32 11.44 10.97
C LEU A 102 16.05 10.76 12.32
N GLU A 103 16.60 11.29 13.42
CA GLU A 103 16.32 10.79 14.78
C GLU A 103 14.82 10.90 15.11
N GLU A 104 14.20 12.04 14.83
CA GLU A 104 12.78 12.28 15.05
C GLU A 104 11.92 11.33 14.21
N LEU A 105 12.26 11.13 12.93
CA LEU A 105 11.58 10.17 12.07
C LEU A 105 11.75 8.73 12.58
N ASN A 106 12.97 8.37 12.98
CA ASN A 106 13.30 7.03 13.49
C ASN A 106 12.59 6.69 14.80
N SER A 107 12.07 7.68 15.53
CA SER A 107 11.21 7.44 16.69
C SER A 107 9.98 6.59 16.33
N PHE A 108 9.41 6.81 15.14
CA PHE A 108 8.28 6.06 14.58
C PHE A 108 8.68 4.80 13.79
N TYR A 109 9.97 4.57 13.56
CA TYR A 109 10.42 3.43 12.77
C TYR A 109 10.41 2.12 13.58
N ILE A 110 9.67 1.13 13.10
CA ILE A 110 9.67 -0.24 13.64
C ILE A 110 10.33 -1.18 12.61
N PRO A 111 11.51 -1.76 12.91
CA PRO A 111 12.24 -2.58 11.97
C PRO A 111 11.43 -3.74 11.39
N LYS A 112 11.62 -4.03 10.09
CA LYS A 112 11.02 -5.18 9.37
C LYS A 112 9.49 -5.15 9.22
N THR A 113 8.83 -4.02 9.50
CA THR A 113 7.36 -3.91 9.41
C THR A 113 6.88 -3.21 8.13
N ASP A 114 7.78 -2.61 7.37
CA ASP A 114 7.49 -1.87 6.13
C ASP A 114 8.20 -2.45 4.90
N GLY A 115 8.70 -3.68 5.00
CA GLY A 115 9.41 -4.36 3.91
C GLY A 115 10.78 -3.75 3.57
N GLY A 116 11.36 -2.94 4.45
CA GLY A 116 12.64 -2.24 4.21
C GLY A 116 12.47 -0.89 3.53
N ALA A 117 11.24 -0.38 3.42
CA ALA A 117 10.92 0.88 2.77
C ALA A 117 11.65 2.08 3.36
N HIS A 118 11.60 2.26 4.68
CA HIS A 118 12.26 3.40 5.33
C HIS A 118 13.78 3.34 5.22
N GLU A 119 14.38 2.15 5.37
CA GLU A 119 15.84 1.97 5.21
C GLU A 119 16.28 2.26 3.78
N ALA A 120 15.51 1.81 2.77
CA ALA A 120 15.80 2.10 1.37
C ALA A 120 15.70 3.60 1.05
N TRP A 121 14.77 4.32 1.69
CA TRP A 121 14.67 5.77 1.58
C TRP A 121 15.90 6.47 2.19
N ILE A 122 16.28 6.11 3.42
CA ILE A 122 17.49 6.65 4.06
C ILE A 122 18.74 6.38 3.21
N ALA A 123 18.88 5.17 2.68
CA ALA A 123 19.99 4.81 1.81
C ALA A 123 20.05 5.67 0.52
N ASN A 124 18.89 6.07 -0.02
CA ASN A 124 18.81 6.95 -1.19
C ASN A 124 19.18 8.41 -0.88
N LEU A 125 18.90 8.89 0.34
CA LEU A 125 19.29 10.24 0.77
C LEU A 125 20.81 10.38 0.90
N ASN A 126 21.47 9.31 1.34
CA ASN A 126 22.89 9.31 1.68
C ASN A 126 23.82 9.16 0.47
N ASP A 127 23.60 9.88 -0.65
CA ASP A 127 24.36 9.83 -1.93
C ASP A 127 25.88 10.09 -1.77
N GLY A 128 26.58 9.19 -1.10
CA GLY A 128 27.97 9.31 -0.66
C GLY A 128 28.24 10.15 0.59
N LYS A 129 27.23 10.73 1.26
CA LYS A 129 27.39 11.54 2.49
C LYS A 129 26.26 11.28 3.49
N GLU A 130 26.60 11.10 4.75
CA GLU A 130 25.62 10.99 5.84
C GLU A 130 24.84 12.31 5.97
N THR A 131 23.50 12.22 6.00
CA THR A 131 22.63 13.35 6.33
C THR A 131 21.85 13.05 7.60
N ASP A 132 21.92 13.94 8.58
CA ASP A 132 21.16 13.79 9.84
C ASP A 132 19.78 14.46 9.77
N LYS A 133 19.54 15.28 8.74
CA LYS A 133 18.32 16.04 8.55
C LYS A 133 17.89 16.05 7.09
N VAL A 134 16.60 16.25 6.87
CA VAL A 134 15.99 16.42 5.55
C VAL A 134 14.87 17.45 5.59
N HIS A 135 14.55 18.07 4.46
CA HIS A 135 13.37 18.92 4.39
C HIS A 135 12.07 18.11 4.54
N LEU A 136 11.02 18.72 5.09
CA LEU A 136 9.68 18.11 5.20
C LEU A 136 9.15 17.59 3.86
N SER A 137 9.46 18.29 2.77
CA SER A 137 9.16 17.84 1.41
C SER A 137 9.80 16.50 1.02
N GLU A 138 11.03 16.23 1.48
CA GLU A 138 11.69 14.94 1.27
C GLU A 138 11.08 13.83 2.13
N VAL A 139 10.55 14.18 3.31
CA VAL A 139 9.78 13.24 4.14
C VAL A 139 8.50 12.79 3.41
N ALA A 140 7.77 13.74 2.81
CA ALA A 140 6.58 13.47 2.00
C ALA A 140 6.89 12.63 0.75
N LYS A 141 8.00 12.90 0.05
CA LYS A 141 8.48 12.05 -1.05
C LYS A 141 8.82 10.63 -0.58
N GLY A 142 9.55 10.49 0.53
CA GLY A 142 9.87 9.18 1.12
C GLY A 142 8.63 8.37 1.50
N MET A 143 7.55 9.04 1.94
CA MET A 143 6.27 8.40 2.21
C MET A 143 5.63 7.81 0.94
N ILE A 144 5.64 8.52 -0.19
CA ILE A 144 5.01 8.04 -1.42
C ILE A 144 5.91 7.10 -2.22
N ALA A 145 7.13 7.52 -2.53
CA ALA A 145 8.06 6.81 -3.41
C ALA A 145 8.55 5.49 -2.79
N TYR A 146 8.93 5.51 -1.53
CA TYR A 146 9.45 4.33 -0.83
C TYR A 146 8.40 3.62 -0.01
N SER A 147 7.26 4.27 0.27
CA SER A 147 6.25 3.78 1.20
C SER A 147 6.72 3.77 2.66
N SER A 148 7.65 4.66 3.04
CA SER A 148 8.18 4.69 4.41
C SER A 148 7.08 4.87 5.45
N ASN A 149 6.99 3.91 6.38
CA ASN A 149 5.99 3.94 7.45
C ASN A 149 6.31 4.99 8.53
N ALA A 150 7.60 5.18 8.86
CA ALA A 150 8.02 6.20 9.80
C ALA A 150 7.69 7.62 9.32
N ASN A 151 7.98 7.92 8.04
CA ASN A 151 7.61 9.19 7.43
C ASN A 151 6.09 9.40 7.42
N THR A 152 5.32 8.32 7.25
CA THR A 152 3.86 8.37 7.29
C THR A 152 3.36 8.81 8.66
N GLU A 153 3.86 8.21 9.73
CA GLU A 153 3.44 8.60 11.09
C GLU A 153 3.85 10.00 11.46
N TYR A 154 5.08 10.37 11.11
CA TYR A 154 5.55 11.73 11.34
C TYR A 154 4.66 12.75 10.63
N LEU A 155 4.26 12.49 9.38
CA LEU A 155 3.34 13.37 8.65
C LEU A 155 1.94 13.38 9.25
N ILE A 156 1.45 12.26 9.80
CA ILE A 156 0.17 12.25 10.54
C ILE A 156 0.23 13.20 11.74
N HIS A 157 1.36 13.20 12.47
CA HIS A 157 1.58 14.11 13.58
C HIS A 157 1.63 15.58 13.13
N VAL A 158 2.47 15.90 12.14
CA VAL A 158 2.70 17.27 11.65
C VAL A 158 1.43 17.88 11.06
N LEU A 159 0.69 17.11 10.26
CA LEU A 159 -0.51 17.61 9.57
C LEU A 159 -1.74 17.62 10.47
N GLY A 160 -1.74 16.81 11.53
CA GLY A 160 -2.90 16.59 12.39
C GLY A 160 -3.90 15.61 11.76
N LEU A 161 -4.20 14.53 12.48
CA LEU A 161 -5.08 13.46 11.97
C LEU A 161 -6.50 13.95 11.65
N GLU A 162 -7.03 14.88 12.42
CA GLU A 162 -8.34 15.48 12.16
C GLU A 162 -8.36 16.17 10.79
N ASN A 163 -7.37 17.01 10.49
CA ASN A 163 -7.25 17.68 9.19
C ASN A 163 -7.17 16.67 8.03
N ILE A 164 -6.39 15.60 8.20
CA ILE A 164 -6.26 14.53 7.20
C ILE A 164 -7.62 13.88 6.92
N ASN A 165 -8.40 13.59 7.96
CA ASN A 165 -9.71 12.94 7.80
C ASN A 165 -10.76 13.90 7.23
N THR A 166 -10.78 15.18 7.63
CA THR A 166 -11.69 16.18 7.06
C THR A 166 -11.40 16.45 5.58
N SER A 167 -10.17 16.24 5.11
CA SER A 167 -9.85 16.34 3.68
C SER A 167 -10.67 15.39 2.80
N LEU A 168 -11.06 14.21 3.30
CA LEU A 168 -11.96 13.29 2.58
C LEU A 168 -13.37 13.87 2.42
N GLU A 169 -13.90 14.50 3.46
CA GLU A 169 -15.21 15.15 3.44
C GLU A 169 -15.25 16.30 2.43
N SER A 170 -14.16 17.09 2.37
CA SER A 170 -14.02 18.20 1.42
C SER A 170 -14.00 17.75 -0.06
N LEU A 171 -13.68 16.48 -0.31
CA LEU A 171 -13.70 15.87 -1.63
C LEU A 171 -15.06 15.24 -1.98
N GLY A 172 -16.00 15.21 -1.03
CA GLY A 172 -17.26 14.48 -1.17
C GLY A 172 -17.08 12.96 -1.12
N ILE A 173 -16.01 12.47 -0.49
CA ILE A 173 -15.72 11.04 -0.37
C ILE A 173 -16.32 10.52 0.93
N SER A 174 -17.37 9.71 0.81
CA SER A 174 -18.11 9.17 1.96
C SER A 174 -17.82 7.69 2.26
N ASN A 175 -17.25 6.93 1.32
CA ASN A 175 -17.00 5.50 1.50
C ASN A 175 -15.54 5.19 1.87
N HIS A 176 -14.94 6.04 2.70
CA HIS A 176 -13.59 5.88 3.21
C HIS A 176 -13.62 5.85 4.75
N GLU A 177 -13.05 4.80 5.35
CA GLU A 177 -12.87 4.73 6.79
C GLU A 177 -11.84 5.77 7.27
N PRO A 178 -11.99 6.38 8.45
CA PRO A 178 -11.01 7.35 8.92
C PRO A 178 -9.62 6.72 9.07
N LEU A 179 -8.61 7.49 8.68
CA LEU A 179 -7.22 7.19 8.94
C LEU A 179 -6.94 7.21 10.43
N TYR A 180 -5.93 6.47 10.83
CA TYR A 180 -5.37 6.46 12.17
C TYR A 180 -3.88 6.06 12.10
N PRO A 181 -3.11 6.26 13.18
CA PRO A 181 -1.69 5.90 13.27
C PRO A 181 -1.40 4.39 13.08
N ILE A 182 -1.27 3.93 11.82
CA ILE A 182 -1.23 2.49 11.48
C ILE A 182 0.05 1.78 11.95
N VAL A 183 1.13 2.53 12.19
CA VAL A 183 2.39 1.97 12.72
C VAL A 183 2.28 1.84 14.24
N SER A 184 1.71 2.85 14.90
CA SER A 184 1.40 2.79 16.33
C SER A 184 0.46 1.62 16.65
N ALA A 185 -0.47 1.30 15.75
CA ALA A 185 -1.35 0.13 15.88
C ALA A 185 -0.62 -1.23 15.98
N LEU A 186 0.63 -1.32 15.51
CA LEU A 186 1.46 -2.53 15.65
C LEU A 186 1.83 -2.83 17.11
N PHE A 187 1.71 -1.86 18.03
CA PHE A 187 1.98 -2.04 19.47
C PHE A 187 0.77 -2.53 20.26
N ILE A 188 -0.44 -2.47 19.70
CA ILE A 188 -1.68 -2.90 20.38
C ILE A 188 -1.55 -4.33 20.97
N PRO A 189 -1.00 -5.34 20.26
CA PRO A 189 -0.81 -6.68 20.83
C PRO A 189 0.00 -6.67 22.14
N THR A 190 1.16 -6.03 22.13
CA THR A 190 2.07 -5.98 23.29
C THR A 190 1.48 -5.13 24.42
N GLN A 191 0.78 -4.04 24.08
CA GLN A 191 0.02 -3.24 25.04
C GLN A 191 -1.04 -4.08 25.76
N LEU A 192 -1.87 -4.82 25.01
CA LEU A 192 -2.94 -5.66 25.56
C LEU A 192 -2.40 -6.77 26.47
N MET A 193 -1.35 -7.47 26.01
CA MET A 193 -0.71 -8.51 26.82
C MET A 193 -0.19 -7.97 28.15
N LYS A 194 0.39 -6.77 28.15
CA LYS A 194 0.91 -6.12 29.36
C LYS A 194 -0.22 -5.62 30.28
N GLU A 195 -1.22 -4.95 29.72
CA GLU A 195 -2.33 -4.36 30.49
C GLU A 195 -3.21 -5.42 31.15
N GLN A 196 -3.46 -6.53 30.44
CA GLN A 196 -4.42 -7.55 30.88
C GLN A 196 -3.74 -8.82 31.43
N ASN A 197 -2.41 -8.93 31.34
CA ASN A 197 -1.66 -10.12 31.73
C ASN A 197 -2.20 -11.41 31.06
N ILE A 198 -2.45 -11.33 29.75
CA ILE A 198 -3.07 -12.38 28.95
C ILE A 198 -2.06 -13.11 28.07
N THR A 199 -2.39 -14.35 27.71
CA THR A 199 -1.65 -15.14 26.73
C THR A 199 -1.81 -14.57 25.32
N LYS A 200 -0.96 -15.04 24.40
CA LYS A 200 -1.07 -14.69 22.99
C LYS A 200 -2.41 -15.09 22.37
N GLN A 201 -2.96 -16.25 22.73
CA GLN A 201 -4.23 -16.71 22.18
C GLN A 201 -5.40 -15.82 22.64
N GLU A 202 -5.44 -15.50 23.93
CA GLU A 202 -6.42 -14.54 24.46
C GLU A 202 -6.27 -13.15 23.81
N MET A 203 -5.03 -12.68 23.62
CA MET A 203 -4.76 -11.42 22.92
C MET A 203 -5.29 -11.43 21.48
N LEU A 204 -5.12 -12.53 20.73
CA LEU A 204 -5.66 -12.64 19.37
C LEU A 204 -7.19 -12.56 19.37
N GLU A 205 -7.87 -13.21 20.33
CA GLU A 205 -9.34 -13.15 20.44
C GLU A 205 -9.83 -11.75 20.84
N VAL A 206 -9.14 -11.08 21.77
CA VAL A 206 -9.40 -9.67 22.10
C VAL A 206 -9.22 -8.80 20.86
N MET A 207 -8.10 -8.94 20.14
CA MET A 207 -7.85 -8.16 18.93
C MET A 207 -8.84 -8.45 17.79
N LYS A 208 -9.38 -9.66 17.66
CA LYS A 208 -10.40 -9.98 16.64
C LYS A 208 -11.75 -9.38 16.99
N SER A 209 -12.15 -9.43 18.26
CA SER A 209 -13.45 -8.96 18.73
C SER A 209 -13.50 -7.47 19.07
N MET A 210 -12.34 -6.79 19.17
CA MET A 210 -12.25 -5.37 19.50
C MET A 210 -13.03 -4.50 18.51
N ASP A 211 -13.87 -3.60 19.05
CA ASP A 211 -14.52 -2.57 18.26
C ASP A 211 -13.50 -1.70 17.52
N ILE A 212 -13.81 -1.29 16.29
CA ILE A 212 -12.85 -0.55 15.47
C ILE A 212 -12.57 0.84 16.05
N SER A 213 -13.52 1.47 16.74
CA SER A 213 -13.29 2.77 17.40
C SER A 213 -12.31 2.64 18.56
N GLU A 214 -12.41 1.58 19.36
CA GLU A 214 -11.46 1.26 20.43
C GLU A 214 -10.07 0.93 19.87
N TYR A 215 -9.99 0.17 18.78
CA TYR A 215 -8.73 -0.13 18.11
C TYR A 215 -8.02 1.14 17.63
N ARG A 216 -8.77 2.05 16.98
CA ARG A 216 -8.26 3.34 16.51
C ARG A 216 -7.83 4.24 17.68
N LYS A 217 -8.62 4.27 18.75
CA LYS A 217 -8.29 5.02 19.97
C LYS A 217 -6.98 4.52 20.58
N ARG A 218 -6.79 3.20 20.69
CA ARG A 218 -5.52 2.63 21.18
C ARG A 218 -4.34 2.99 20.31
N ALA A 219 -4.48 2.90 18.98
CA ALA A 219 -3.44 3.32 18.06
C ALA A 219 -3.06 4.79 18.26
N MET A 220 -4.04 5.66 18.47
CA MET A 220 -3.84 7.08 18.76
C MET A 220 -3.18 7.33 20.13
N ASP A 221 -3.64 6.64 21.18
CA ASP A 221 -3.06 6.74 22.53
C ASP A 221 -1.58 6.32 22.53
N ILE A 222 -1.24 5.27 21.77
CA ILE A 222 0.15 4.83 21.55
C ILE A 222 0.94 5.89 20.78
N HIS A 223 0.40 6.41 19.67
CA HIS A 223 1.05 7.43 18.85
C HIS A 223 1.40 8.67 19.69
N ASN A 224 0.43 9.20 20.43
CA ASN A 224 0.62 10.38 21.28
C ASN A 224 1.65 10.14 22.39
N LYS A 225 1.71 8.91 22.92
CA LYS A 225 2.75 8.54 23.88
C LYS A 225 4.14 8.60 23.24
N TRP A 226 4.31 8.12 22.01
CA TRP A 226 5.62 8.09 21.33
C TRP A 226 6.19 9.46 21.04
N LEU A 227 5.35 10.48 20.86
CA LEU A 227 5.80 11.86 20.68
C LEU A 227 6.69 12.35 21.83
N ASN A 228 6.43 11.87 23.05
CA ASN A 228 7.18 12.26 24.24
C ASN A 228 8.06 11.13 24.79
N HIS A 229 7.67 9.89 24.55
CA HIS A 229 8.30 8.68 25.08
C HIS A 229 8.36 7.63 23.96
N PRO A 230 9.25 7.82 22.97
CA PRO A 230 9.39 6.87 21.88
C PRO A 230 9.86 5.52 22.41
N PRO A 231 9.46 4.41 21.76
CA PRO A 231 9.77 3.09 22.26
C PRO A 231 11.26 2.80 22.19
N ALA A 232 11.79 2.23 23.27
CA ALA A 232 13.19 1.82 23.33
C ALA A 232 13.47 0.70 22.31
N ALA A 233 14.75 0.52 21.95
CA ALA A 233 15.16 -0.51 21.00
C ALA A 233 14.71 -1.93 21.41
N GLU A 234 14.72 -2.24 22.71
CA GLU A 234 14.26 -3.53 23.21
C GLU A 234 12.73 -3.69 23.11
N GLU A 235 11.96 -2.63 23.31
CA GLU A 235 10.51 -2.65 23.08
C GLU A 235 10.20 -2.89 21.60
N LYS A 236 10.88 -2.16 20.69
CA LYS A 236 10.75 -2.37 19.23
C LYS A 236 11.05 -3.83 18.86
N LYS A 237 12.09 -4.43 19.44
CA LYS A 237 12.45 -5.84 19.22
C LYS A 237 11.39 -6.81 19.75
N GLN A 238 10.83 -6.55 20.95
CA GLN A 238 9.76 -7.37 21.51
C GLN A 238 8.54 -7.40 20.59
N ILE A 239 8.22 -6.29 19.95
CA ILE A 239 7.07 -6.19 19.05
C ILE A 239 7.31 -6.93 17.75
N VAL A 240 8.50 -6.78 17.16
CA VAL A 240 8.87 -7.58 15.98
C VAL A 240 8.71 -9.08 16.25
N ASN A 241 9.04 -9.55 17.46
CA ASN A 241 8.82 -10.95 17.85
C ASN A 241 7.34 -11.31 18.08
N THR A 242 6.50 -10.33 18.42
CA THR A 242 5.06 -10.52 18.64
C THR A 242 4.27 -10.52 17.33
N LEU A 243 4.74 -9.80 16.31
CA LEU A 243 4.10 -9.61 15.00
C LEU A 243 4.26 -10.83 14.07
N ASP A 244 3.78 -11.99 14.50
CA ASP A 244 3.69 -13.15 13.62
C ASP A 244 2.52 -13.05 12.62
N MET A 245 2.33 -14.08 11.80
CA MET A 245 1.33 -14.05 10.72
C MET A 245 -0.11 -13.91 11.21
N ASP A 246 -0.45 -14.42 12.40
CA ASP A 246 -1.80 -14.29 12.96
C ASP A 246 -2.06 -12.84 13.38
N VAL A 247 -1.11 -12.21 14.06
CA VAL A 247 -1.20 -10.80 14.44
C VAL A 247 -1.21 -9.90 13.19
N GLN A 248 -0.33 -10.17 12.22
CA GLN A 248 -0.27 -9.41 10.97
C GLN A 248 -1.57 -9.53 10.16
N ARG A 249 -2.26 -10.68 10.23
CA ARG A 249 -3.57 -10.85 9.58
C ARG A 249 -4.62 -9.96 10.22
N ILE A 250 -4.69 -9.92 11.55
CA ILE A 250 -5.63 -9.05 12.25
C ILE A 250 -5.33 -7.58 11.97
N TRP A 251 -4.05 -7.17 12.04
CA TRP A 251 -3.64 -5.82 11.70
C TRP A 251 -4.03 -5.45 10.26
N SER A 252 -3.72 -6.32 9.29
CA SER A 252 -4.08 -6.13 7.87
C SER A 252 -5.58 -5.92 7.68
N ASN A 253 -6.41 -6.74 8.33
CA ASN A 253 -7.87 -6.66 8.24
C ASN A 253 -8.46 -5.39 8.88
N ARG A 254 -7.70 -4.72 9.75
CA ARG A 254 -8.11 -3.51 10.46
C ARG A 254 -7.58 -2.23 9.81
N LEU A 255 -6.73 -2.32 8.78
CA LEU A 255 -6.25 -1.16 8.05
C LEU A 255 -7.42 -0.37 7.44
N PRO A 256 -7.31 0.97 7.30
CA PRO A 256 -8.37 1.79 6.71
C PRO A 256 -8.84 1.21 5.37
N ARG A 257 -10.16 1.15 5.20
CA ARG A 257 -10.83 0.61 4.02
C ARG A 257 -11.46 1.72 3.19
N SER A 258 -11.48 1.53 1.87
CA SER A 258 -12.27 2.35 0.94
C SER A 258 -12.56 1.55 -0.33
N THR A 259 -13.18 2.20 -1.31
CA THR A 259 -13.68 1.59 -2.54
C THR A 259 -12.78 1.95 -3.73
N SER A 260 -12.76 1.10 -4.75
CA SER A 260 -12.00 1.44 -5.97
C SER A 260 -12.65 2.60 -6.73
N GLU A 261 -13.96 2.81 -6.59
CA GLU A 261 -14.65 3.97 -7.13
C GLU A 261 -14.13 5.28 -6.51
N ASP A 262 -14.04 5.37 -5.18
CA ASP A 262 -13.54 6.56 -4.49
C ASP A 262 -12.10 6.88 -4.92
N TYR A 263 -11.25 5.85 -5.04
CA TYR A 263 -9.87 6.06 -5.44
C TYR A 263 -9.70 6.44 -6.90
N VAL A 264 -10.48 5.90 -7.83
CA VAL A 264 -10.48 6.39 -9.22
C VAL A 264 -10.98 7.84 -9.27
N TYR A 265 -11.97 8.20 -8.47
CA TYR A 265 -12.45 9.57 -8.37
C TYR A 265 -11.37 10.54 -7.83
N ILE A 266 -10.58 10.13 -6.83
CA ILE A 266 -9.39 10.90 -6.41
C ILE A 266 -8.39 11.01 -7.55
N MET A 267 -8.04 9.88 -8.19
CA MET A 267 -7.06 9.84 -9.28
C MET A 267 -7.48 10.76 -10.44
N GLU A 268 -8.77 10.88 -10.74
CA GLU A 268 -9.28 11.77 -11.78
C GLU A 268 -9.00 13.25 -11.48
N LYS A 269 -9.19 13.68 -10.23
CA LYS A 269 -8.86 15.06 -9.79
C LYS A 269 -7.37 15.34 -9.82
N LEU A 270 -6.56 14.33 -9.53
CA LEU A 270 -5.11 14.44 -9.62
C LEU A 270 -4.64 14.48 -11.09
N ASN A 271 -5.29 13.70 -11.96
CA ASN A 271 -4.91 13.64 -13.37
C ASN A 271 -5.32 14.89 -14.14
N ASN A 272 -6.56 15.36 -13.94
CA ASN A 272 -7.10 16.47 -14.72
C ASN A 272 -6.57 17.83 -14.28
N LYS A 273 -5.98 17.92 -13.09
CA LYS A 273 -5.42 19.14 -12.48
C LYS A 273 -6.35 20.35 -12.46
N THR A 274 -7.66 20.12 -12.32
CA THR A 274 -8.69 21.19 -12.36
C THR A 274 -9.47 21.36 -11.06
N TYR A 275 -9.28 20.45 -10.09
CA TYR A 275 -10.06 20.47 -8.85
C TYR A 275 -9.43 21.35 -7.76
N PHE A 276 -8.12 21.27 -7.59
CA PHE A 276 -7.39 22.06 -6.60
C PHE A 276 -6.87 23.37 -7.20
N ASP A 277 -6.56 24.33 -6.32
CA ASP A 277 -5.78 25.52 -6.72
C ASP A 277 -4.43 25.10 -7.30
N GLU A 278 -3.93 25.82 -8.31
CA GLU A 278 -2.65 25.53 -8.97
C GLU A 278 -1.49 25.46 -7.97
N ASN A 279 -1.54 26.24 -6.89
CA ASN A 279 -0.50 26.22 -5.86
C ASN A 279 -0.45 24.90 -5.08
N ILE A 280 -1.56 24.17 -4.95
CA ILE A 280 -1.57 22.85 -4.32
C ILE A 280 -0.79 21.86 -5.18
N TYR A 281 -0.97 21.88 -6.51
CA TYR A 281 -0.26 20.98 -7.42
C TYR A 281 1.26 21.21 -7.40
N LYS A 282 1.74 22.43 -7.12
CA LYS A 282 3.18 22.72 -6.94
C LYS A 282 3.83 21.87 -5.83
N TYR A 283 3.06 21.48 -4.80
CA TYR A 283 3.55 20.65 -3.70
C TYR A 283 3.14 19.18 -3.86
N LEU A 284 2.02 18.91 -4.53
CA LEU A 284 1.50 17.55 -4.71
C LEU A 284 2.22 16.78 -5.83
N ASP A 285 2.46 17.41 -6.97
CA ASP A 285 3.07 16.76 -8.13
C ASP A 285 4.47 16.22 -7.83
N PRO A 286 5.37 16.97 -7.16
CA PRO A 286 6.68 16.44 -6.79
C PRO A 286 6.61 15.23 -5.86
N VAL A 287 5.52 15.06 -5.11
CA VAL A 287 5.32 13.94 -4.19
C VAL A 287 4.67 12.75 -4.90
N MET A 288 3.65 12.98 -5.72
CA MET A 288 2.86 11.92 -6.37
C MET A 288 3.42 11.44 -7.71
N GLU A 289 4.08 12.31 -8.49
CA GLU A 289 4.53 12.04 -9.86
C GLU A 289 5.99 11.56 -9.95
N GLN A 290 6.47 10.87 -8.92
CA GLN A 290 7.84 10.34 -8.82
C GLN A 290 8.22 9.43 -10.01
N LEU A 291 7.23 8.79 -10.65
CA LEU A 291 7.43 8.06 -11.91
C LEU A 291 8.04 8.91 -13.02
N MET A 292 7.74 10.22 -13.01
CA MET A 292 8.19 11.16 -14.02
C MET A 292 9.65 11.55 -13.84
N GLU A 293 10.33 11.15 -12.75
CA GLU A 293 11.78 11.30 -12.59
C GLU A 293 12.56 10.40 -13.56
N ASN A 294 11.96 9.28 -14.01
CA ASN A 294 12.55 8.42 -15.02
C ASN A 294 12.43 9.04 -16.44
N PRO A 295 13.54 9.32 -17.14
CA PRO A 295 13.51 9.90 -18.49
C PRO A 295 12.74 9.07 -19.52
N ASN A 296 12.66 7.74 -19.35
CA ASN A 296 11.92 6.89 -20.27
C ASN A 296 10.40 7.08 -20.16
N ASN A 297 9.89 7.45 -18.98
CA ASN A 297 8.47 7.77 -18.80
C ASN A 297 8.12 9.08 -19.49
N ARG A 298 8.96 10.12 -19.35
CA ARG A 298 8.81 11.42 -20.02
C ARG A 298 8.83 11.37 -21.55
N LYS A 299 9.28 10.26 -22.15
CA LYS A 299 9.25 10.10 -23.62
C LYS A 299 7.83 10.01 -24.17
N TRP A 300 6.90 9.42 -23.43
CA TRP A 300 5.54 9.12 -23.90
C TRP A 300 4.43 9.58 -22.94
N LEU A 301 4.77 9.90 -21.69
CA LEU A 301 3.85 10.51 -20.73
C LEU A 301 4.06 12.03 -20.65
N VAL A 302 2.96 12.76 -20.49
CA VAL A 302 2.98 14.16 -20.03
C VAL A 302 3.21 14.17 -18.53
N HIS A 303 2.41 13.40 -17.79
CA HIS A 303 2.56 13.19 -16.35
C HIS A 303 1.88 11.89 -15.91
N ALA A 304 2.30 11.35 -14.77
CA ALA A 304 1.74 10.15 -14.17
C ALA A 304 2.14 10.02 -12.70
N GLY A 305 1.20 9.58 -11.87
CA GLY A 305 1.42 9.34 -10.46
C GLY A 305 0.78 8.04 -10.02
N GLN A 306 1.31 7.44 -8.94
CA GLN A 306 0.75 6.24 -8.37
C GLN A 306 1.10 6.05 -6.91
N LYS A 307 0.26 5.32 -6.19
CA LYS A 307 0.63 4.68 -4.93
C LYS A 307 0.04 3.28 -4.88
N GLY A 308 0.88 2.33 -4.47
CA GLY A 308 0.44 1.00 -4.09
C GLY A 308 0.56 0.77 -2.58
N GLY A 309 -0.08 -0.30 -2.13
CA GLY A 309 -0.01 -0.78 -0.77
C GLY A 309 -0.05 -2.29 -0.73
N SER A 310 0.78 -2.88 0.11
CA SER A 310 0.82 -4.32 0.28
C SER A 310 1.00 -4.73 1.74
N THR A 311 0.43 -5.89 2.05
CA THR A 311 0.80 -6.71 3.21
C THR A 311 1.00 -8.15 2.70
N ALA A 312 1.09 -9.12 3.62
CA ALA A 312 1.03 -10.53 3.24
C ALA A 312 -0.33 -10.95 2.64
N PHE A 313 -1.41 -10.19 2.90
CA PHE A 313 -2.79 -10.56 2.55
C PHE A 313 -3.48 -9.55 1.62
N ILE A 314 -2.88 -8.38 1.43
CA ILE A 314 -3.47 -7.25 0.69
C ILE A 314 -2.51 -6.83 -0.42
N ILE A 315 -3.05 -6.54 -1.61
CA ILE A 315 -2.38 -5.77 -2.65
C ILE A 315 -3.34 -4.73 -3.20
N THR A 316 -2.87 -3.50 -3.27
CA THR A 316 -3.65 -2.36 -3.76
C THR A 316 -2.77 -1.47 -4.64
N THR A 317 -3.38 -0.79 -5.61
CA THR A 317 -2.77 0.30 -6.35
C THR A 317 -3.84 1.30 -6.76
N ALA A 318 -3.50 2.57 -6.72
CA ALA A 318 -4.21 3.65 -7.39
C ALA A 318 -3.20 4.41 -8.25
N MET A 319 -3.57 4.73 -9.49
CA MET A 319 -2.71 5.47 -10.41
C MET A 319 -3.50 6.39 -11.33
N TYR A 320 -2.82 7.39 -11.85
CA TYR A 320 -3.26 8.19 -12.99
C TYR A 320 -2.12 8.39 -13.99
N ALA A 321 -2.48 8.63 -15.25
CA ALA A 321 -1.54 8.97 -16.31
C ALA A 321 -2.23 9.79 -17.40
N THR A 322 -1.48 10.74 -17.97
CA THR A 322 -1.81 11.40 -19.22
C THR A 322 -0.67 11.19 -20.21
N ASP A 323 -0.95 10.57 -21.36
CA ASP A 323 0.05 10.37 -22.42
C ASP A 323 0.18 11.60 -23.33
N LYS A 324 1.19 11.59 -24.22
CA LYS A 324 1.44 12.69 -25.15
C LYS A 324 0.42 12.83 -26.28
N ASP A 325 -0.42 11.82 -26.48
CA ASP A 325 -1.55 11.88 -27.42
C ASP A 325 -2.80 12.46 -26.74
N GLY A 326 -2.71 12.79 -25.44
CA GLY A 326 -3.79 13.37 -24.65
C GLY A 326 -4.74 12.32 -24.05
N ASN A 327 -4.42 11.02 -24.13
CA ASN A 327 -5.24 10.02 -23.46
C ASN A 327 -5.02 10.08 -21.94
N GLN A 328 -6.12 10.03 -21.20
CA GLN A 328 -6.14 10.04 -19.74
C GLN A 328 -6.59 8.67 -19.22
N THR A 329 -5.88 8.16 -18.21
CA THR A 329 -6.23 6.90 -17.54
C THR A 329 -6.16 7.08 -16.04
N GLU A 330 -7.20 6.64 -15.35
CA GLU A 330 -7.23 6.51 -13.90
C GLU A 330 -7.61 5.07 -13.54
N LEU A 331 -6.91 4.49 -12.57
CA LEU A 331 -7.11 3.08 -12.21
C LEU A 331 -6.94 2.89 -10.72
N ALA A 332 -7.86 2.14 -10.11
CA ALA A 332 -7.72 1.60 -8.77
C ALA A 332 -8.02 0.10 -8.77
N PHE A 333 -7.08 -0.70 -8.25
CA PHE A 333 -7.21 -2.15 -8.09
C PHE A 333 -6.90 -2.52 -6.65
N PHE A 334 -7.84 -3.21 -5.99
CA PHE A 334 -7.71 -3.68 -4.62
C PHE A 334 -7.95 -5.19 -4.55
N ALA A 335 -7.10 -5.90 -3.82
CA ALA A 335 -7.25 -7.31 -3.54
C ALA A 335 -6.92 -7.60 -2.07
N ASN A 336 -7.74 -8.43 -1.44
CA ASN A 336 -7.62 -8.86 -0.05
C ASN A 336 -7.68 -10.40 0.07
N ASP A 337 -7.40 -10.90 1.28
CA ASP A 337 -7.41 -12.33 1.62
C ASP A 337 -6.57 -13.16 0.65
N LEU A 338 -5.39 -12.64 0.31
CA LEU A 338 -4.46 -13.29 -0.58
C LEU A 338 -3.76 -14.46 0.11
N THR A 339 -3.58 -15.54 -0.64
CA THR A 339 -2.56 -16.53 -0.31
C THR A 339 -1.17 -15.98 -0.63
N SER A 340 -0.11 -16.54 -0.03
CA SER A 340 1.28 -16.12 -0.32
C SER A 340 1.63 -16.25 -1.81
N PHE A 341 1.06 -17.24 -2.50
CA PHE A 341 1.25 -17.44 -3.94
C PHE A 341 0.60 -16.31 -4.75
N GLU A 342 -0.66 -16.00 -4.47
CA GLU A 342 -1.39 -14.92 -5.14
C GLU A 342 -0.73 -13.57 -4.87
N GLN A 343 -0.35 -13.29 -3.63
CA GLN A 343 0.37 -12.08 -3.25
C GLN A 343 1.64 -11.90 -4.11
N THR A 344 2.43 -12.97 -4.26
CA THR A 344 3.66 -12.91 -5.04
C THR A 344 3.39 -12.68 -6.52
N LYS A 345 2.42 -13.41 -7.11
CA LYS A 345 2.08 -13.26 -8.54
C LYS A 345 1.47 -11.89 -8.83
N LEU A 346 0.55 -11.41 -8.00
CA LEU A 346 -0.04 -10.08 -8.17
C LEU A 346 1.03 -8.99 -8.07
N SER A 347 1.89 -9.02 -7.05
CA SER A 347 2.96 -8.01 -6.85
C SER A 347 3.88 -7.89 -8.07
N ARG A 348 4.19 -9.02 -8.71
CA ARG A 348 5.07 -9.07 -9.89
C ARG A 348 4.41 -8.58 -11.17
N ASN A 349 3.13 -8.90 -11.35
CA ASN A 349 2.44 -8.69 -12.63
C ASN A 349 1.65 -7.38 -12.70
N LEU A 350 1.43 -6.71 -11.56
CA LEU A 350 0.61 -5.50 -11.50
C LEU A 350 1.17 -4.34 -12.35
N ASN A 351 2.49 -4.17 -12.39
CA ASN A 351 3.12 -3.16 -13.23
C ASN A 351 2.95 -3.46 -14.72
N GLY A 352 3.18 -4.72 -15.11
CA GLY A 352 2.97 -5.19 -16.49
C GLY A 352 1.52 -4.99 -16.95
N PHE A 353 0.55 -5.31 -16.09
CA PHE A 353 -0.89 -5.08 -16.37
C PHE A 353 -1.18 -3.59 -16.62
N LYS A 354 -0.70 -2.69 -15.76
CA LYS A 354 -0.88 -1.24 -15.91
C LYS A 354 -0.26 -0.73 -17.22
N LEU A 355 0.98 -1.13 -17.51
CA LEU A 355 1.67 -0.74 -18.74
C LEU A 355 0.96 -1.27 -20.00
N LYS A 356 0.49 -2.52 -19.96
CA LYS A 356 -0.28 -3.12 -21.06
C LYS A 356 -1.58 -2.35 -21.28
N PHE A 357 -2.33 -2.03 -20.21
CA PHE A 357 -3.54 -1.21 -20.32
C PHE A 357 -3.27 0.17 -20.94
N LEU A 358 -2.18 0.85 -20.55
CA LEU A 358 -1.84 2.17 -21.10
C LEU A 358 -1.47 2.12 -22.60
N LYS A 359 -0.83 1.05 -23.07
CA LYS A 359 -0.22 1.02 -24.41
C LYS A 359 -0.98 0.20 -25.45
N ASP A 360 -1.81 -0.74 -25.03
CA ASP A 360 -2.42 -1.72 -25.92
C ASP A 360 -3.95 -1.52 -26.00
N ALA A 361 -4.42 -1.00 -27.14
CA ALA A 361 -5.84 -0.76 -27.39
C ALA A 361 -6.66 -2.06 -27.49
N GLU A 362 -6.08 -3.15 -28.02
CA GLU A 362 -6.75 -4.44 -28.11
C GLU A 362 -6.95 -5.03 -26.72
N PHE A 363 -5.94 -4.91 -25.86
CA PHE A 363 -6.05 -5.31 -24.46
C PHE A 363 -7.11 -4.47 -23.71
N ARG A 364 -7.15 -3.15 -23.91
CA ARG A 364 -8.21 -2.30 -23.32
C ARG A 364 -9.61 -2.75 -23.72
N ALA A 365 -9.81 -3.06 -25.00
CA ALA A 365 -11.09 -3.54 -25.52
C ALA A 365 -11.46 -4.93 -24.98
N LEU A 366 -10.48 -5.84 -24.87
CA LEU A 366 -10.66 -7.17 -24.29
C LEU A 366 -11.13 -7.07 -22.84
N ILE A 367 -10.44 -6.29 -22.00
CA ILE A 367 -10.81 -6.21 -20.58
C ILE A 367 -12.16 -5.53 -20.39
N GLN A 368 -12.49 -4.52 -21.21
CA GLN A 368 -13.80 -3.87 -21.17
C GLN A 368 -14.89 -4.87 -21.46
N LYS A 369 -14.77 -5.64 -22.54
CA LYS A 369 -15.74 -6.65 -22.94
C LYS A 369 -15.92 -7.72 -21.87
N GLU A 370 -14.83 -8.28 -21.39
CA GLU A 370 -14.84 -9.46 -20.52
C GLU A 370 -15.20 -9.13 -19.06
N LEU A 371 -14.79 -7.97 -18.55
CA LEU A 371 -15.07 -7.58 -17.16
C LEU A 371 -16.41 -6.88 -17.00
N SER A 372 -16.89 -6.12 -17.99
CA SER A 372 -18.25 -5.54 -17.94
C SER A 372 -19.34 -6.62 -17.95
N ALA A 373 -19.04 -7.80 -18.52
CA ALA A 373 -19.94 -8.96 -18.48
C ALA A 373 -20.06 -9.60 -17.09
N LEU A 374 -19.21 -9.23 -16.12
CA LEU A 374 -19.29 -9.70 -14.75
C LEU A 374 -20.34 -8.91 -13.94
N GLU A 375 -20.52 -7.62 -14.23
CA GLU A 375 -21.56 -6.80 -13.58
C GLU A 375 -22.98 -7.30 -13.88
N SER A 376 -23.23 -7.80 -15.10
CA SER A 376 -24.55 -8.29 -15.52
C SER A 376 -24.92 -9.68 -14.99
N ARG A 377 -24.05 -10.32 -14.20
CA ARG A 377 -24.22 -11.70 -13.69
C ARG A 377 -24.29 -11.79 -12.17
N ILE A 378 -24.29 -10.64 -11.48
CA ILE A 378 -24.50 -10.57 -10.04
C ILE A 378 -25.98 -10.18 -9.85
N PRO A 379 -26.81 -11.06 -9.27
CA PRO A 379 -28.25 -10.82 -9.14
C PRO A 379 -28.61 -9.65 -8.24
#